data_AF-A0A158SR78-F1
#
_entry.id   AF-A0A158SR78-F1
#
_cell.length_a   1.000
_cell.length_b   1.000
_cell.length_c   1.000
_cell.angle_alpha   90.00
_cell.angle_beta   90.00
_cell.angle_gamma   90.00
#
_symmetry.space_group_name_H-M   'P 1'
#
loop_
_entity.id
_entity.type
_entity.pdbx_description
1 polymer ?
#
loop_
_entity_poly.entity_id
_entity_poly.type
_entity_poly.pdbx_seq_one_letter_code
_entity_poly.pdbx_strand_id
1 'polypeptide(L)' 'MKPFLLQQATDWANQTHEERLLLCLEAAYTHDLINEKTFNQATAKLRARADIQREQLASSNNKETDHG' A
#
# COMPACT_ATOMS: atom_id res chain seq x y z
N MET A 1 14.85 29.72 -17.69
CA MET A 1 14.41 28.97 -16.50
C MET A 1 13.48 27.87 -16.97
N LYS A 2 13.85 26.60 -16.82
CA LYS A 2 12.94 25.48 -17.11
C LYS A 2 11.87 25.45 -16.01
N PRO A 3 10.58 25.29 -16.34
CA PRO A 3 9.57 25.12 -15.31
C PRO A 3 9.93 23.88 -14.49
N PHE A 4 9.99 24.06 -13.17
CA PHE A 4 10.02 22.98 -12.20
C PHE A 4 8.67 22.28 -12.31
N LEU A 5 8.52 21.42 -13.32
CA LEU A 5 7.43 20.47 -13.39
C LEU A 5 7.56 19.67 -12.10
N LEU A 6 6.70 19.97 -11.12
CA LEU A 6 6.51 19.16 -9.93
C LEU A 6 6.41 17.73 -10.46
N GLN A 7 7.49 16.97 -10.27
CA GLN A 7 7.52 15.57 -10.66
C GLN A 7 6.33 14.96 -9.93
N GLN A 8 5.30 14.59 -10.69
CA GLN A 8 4.10 14.00 -10.14
C GLN A 8 4.58 12.84 -9.28
N ALA A 9 4.17 12.80 -8.01
CA ALA A 9 4.61 11.80 -7.05
C ALA A 9 4.35 10.39 -7.63
N THR A 10 5.35 9.85 -8.32
CA THR A 10 5.31 8.58 -9.06
C THR A 10 5.25 7.38 -8.12
N ASP A 11 5.44 7.63 -6.84
CA ASP A 11 5.52 6.72 -5.72
C ASP A 11 4.21 5.98 -5.41
N TRP A 12 3.06 6.46 -5.94
CA TRP A 12 1.74 5.86 -5.68
C TRP A 12 1.29 4.88 -6.76
N ALA A 13 1.92 4.88 -7.94
CA ALA A 13 1.47 4.11 -9.12
C ALA A 13 1.72 2.60 -8.99
N ASN A 14 2.72 2.21 -8.21
CA ASN A 14 3.11 0.80 -8.01
C ASN A 14 2.74 0.27 -6.63
N GLN A 15 2.03 1.05 -5.82
CA GLN A 15 1.65 0.66 -4.46
C GLN A 15 0.19 0.22 -4.40
N THR A 16 -0.06 -0.86 -3.66
CA THR A 16 -1.43 -1.27 -3.33
C THR A 16 -2.13 -0.21 -2.47
N HIS A 17 -3.45 -0.27 -2.36
CA HIS A 17 -4.18 0.63 -1.47
C HIS A 17 -3.72 0.47 0.00
N GLU A 18 -3.37 -0.76 0.36
CA GLU A 18 -2.93 -1.19 1.68
C GLU A 18 -1.52 -0.70 2.00
N GLU A 19 -0.59 -0.69 1.03
CA GLU A 19 0.75 -0.13 1.17
C GLU A 19 0.70 1.39 1.41
N ARG A 20 -0.22 2.07 0.71
CA ARG A 20 -0.47 3.51 0.92
C ARG A 20 -1.02 3.80 2.31
N LEU A 21 -1.91 2.95 2.82
CA LEU A 21 -2.44 3.07 4.18
C LEU A 21 -1.36 2.83 5.23
N LEU A 22 -0.39 1.94 4.98
CA LEU A 22 0.76 1.74 5.87
C LEU A 22 1.61 3.01 6.00
N LEU A 23 1.89 3.71 4.89
CA LEU A 23 2.63 4.98 4.92
C LEU A 23 1.89 6.07 5.71
N CYS A 24 0.57 6.18 5.55
CA CYS A 24 -0.24 7.12 6.34
C CYS A 24 -0.21 6.78 7.84
N LEU A 25 -0.20 5.49 8.17
CA LEU A 25 -0.15 5.02 9.55
C LEU A 25 1.21 5.30 10.20
N GLU A 26 2.32 5.12 9.46
CA GLU A 26 3.67 5.48 9.90
C GLU A 26 3.79 6.98 10.16
N ALA A 27 3.24 7.82 9.28
CA ALA A 27 3.21 9.27 9.49
C ALA A 27 2.41 9.64 10.75
N ALA A 28 1.22 9.04 10.94
CA ALA A 28 0.38 9.30 12.11
C ALA A 28 1.08 8.89 13.42
N TYR A 29 1.82 7.78 13.43
CA TYR A 29 2.59 7.35 14.59
C TYR A 29 3.78 8.27 14.86
N THR A 30 4.53 8.63 13.82
CA THR A 30 5.71 9.51 13.91
C THR A 30 5.35 10.91 14.45
N HIS A 31 4.14 11.38 14.17
CA HIS A 31 3.63 12.66 14.66
C HIS A 31 2.80 12.55 15.95
N ASP A 32 2.90 11.44 16.68
CA ASP A 32 2.21 11.18 17.96
C ASP A 32 0.67 11.31 17.89
N LEU A 33 0.08 11.17 16.71
CA LEU A 33 -1.38 11.22 16.52
C LEU A 33 -2.05 9.90 16.92
N ILE A 34 -1.29 8.81 16.96
CA ILE A 34 -1.73 7.49 17.42
C ILE A 34 -0.66 6.85 18.32
N ASN A 35 -1.09 6.00 19.25
CA ASN A 35 -0.17 5.27 20.13
C ASN A 35 0.36 3.99 19.46
N GLU A 36 1.44 3.44 20.03
CA GLU A 36 2.12 2.23 19.55
C GLU A 36 1.18 1.01 19.46
N LYS A 37 0.27 0.84 20.41
CA LYS A 37 -0.70 -0.27 20.38
C LYS A 37 -1.61 -0.17 19.17
N THR A 38 -2.15 1.02 18.89
CA THR A 38 -2.98 1.29 17.71
C THR A 38 -2.19 1.08 16.42
N PHE A 39 -0.95 1.58 16.36
CA PHE A 39 -0.05 1.39 15.23
C PHE A 39 0.17 -0.10 14.94
N ASN A 40 0.58 -0.89 15.93
CA ASN A 40 0.87 -2.31 15.76
C ASN A 40 -0.36 -3.10 15.31
N GLN A 41 -1.54 -2.82 15.88
CA GLN A 41 -2.78 -3.49 15.49
C GLN A 41 -3.23 -3.16 14.07
N ALA A 42 -3.14 -1.89 13.67
CA ALA A 42 -3.50 -1.46 12.33
C ALA A 42 -2.51 -1.97 11.28
N THR A 43 -1.21 -1.92 11.55
CA THR A 43 -0.16 -2.48 10.69
C THR A 43 -0.36 -3.97 10.42
N ALA A 44 -0.63 -4.77 11.47
CA ALA A 44 -0.86 -6.20 11.33
C ALA A 44 -2.06 -6.50 10.41
N LYS A 45 -3.17 -5.77 10.58
CA LYS A 45 -4.37 -5.91 9.75
C LYS A 45 -4.13 -5.52 8.29
N LEU A 46 -3.41 -4.43 8.05
CA LEU A 46 -3.12 -3.94 6.70
C LEU A 46 -2.19 -4.89 5.94
N ARG A 47 -1.17 -5.44 6.62
CA ARG A 47 -0.28 -6.45 6.02
C ARG A 47 -1.04 -7.71 5.61
N ALA A 48 -1.88 -8.24 6.51
CA ALA A 48 -2.69 -9.42 6.20
C ALA A 48 -3.62 -9.18 4.99
N ARG A 49 -4.17 -7.97 4.83
CA ARG A 49 -4.99 -7.61 3.67
C ARG A 49 -4.17 -7.47 2.39
N ALA A 50 -2.99 -6.88 2.47
CA ALA A 50 -2.07 -6.77 1.33
C ALA A 50 -1.67 -8.15 0.80
N ASP A 51 -1.40 -9.10 1.70
CA ASP A 51 -1.05 -10.47 1.33
C ASP A 51 -2.22 -11.18 0.62
N ILE A 52 -3.44 -11.07 1.15
CA ILE A 52 -4.67 -11.58 0.50
C ILE A 52 -4.84 -10.99 -0.91
N GLN A 53 -4.63 -9.68 -1.06
CA GLN A 53 -4.79 -9.01 -2.35
C GLN A 53 -3.74 -9.50 -3.37
N ARG A 54 -2.49 -9.70 -2.94
CA ARG A 54 -1.44 -10.28 -3.81
C ARG A 54 -1.77 -11.70 -4.24
N GLU A 55 -2.28 -12.53 -3.33
CA GLU A 55 -2.72 -13.89 -3.66
C GLU A 55 -3.88 -13.89 -4.66
N GLN A 56 -4.84 -12.98 -4.52
CA GLN A 56 -5.97 -12.81 -5.45
C GLN A 56 -5.51 -12.37 -6.85
N LEU A 57 -4.55 -11.43 -6.92
CA LEU A 57 -3.97 -10.98 -8.19
C LEU A 57 -3.19 -12.12 -8.87
N ALA A 58 -2.37 -12.87 -8.13
CA ALA A 58 -1.65 -14.02 -8.64
C ALA A 58 -2.60 -15.13 -9.14
N SER A 59 -3.69 -15.38 -8.40
CA SER A 59 -4.70 -16.38 -8.76
C SER A 59 -5.54 -15.98 -9.98
N SER A 60 -5.77 -14.68 -10.17
CA SER A 60 -6.51 -14.18 -11.34
C SER A 60 -5.68 -14.29 -12.61
N ASN A 61 -4.38 -13.97 -12.54
CA ASN A 61 -3.46 -14.14 -13.67
C ASN A 61 -3.34 -15.59 -14.13
N ASN A 62 -3.36 -16.56 -13.21
CA ASN A 62 -3.28 -17.99 -13.56
C ASN A 62 -4.57 -18.52 -14.23
N LYS A 63 -5.73 -17.89 -14.02
CA LYS A 63 -7.00 -18.29 -14.65
C LYS A 63 -7.13 -17.77 -16.08
N GLU A 64 -6.51 -16.64 -16.41
CA GLU A 64 -6.50 -16.11 -17.77
C GLU A 64 -5.60 -16.93 -18.71
N THR A 65 -4.60 -17.64 -18.19
CA THR A 65 -3.68 -18.47 -18.97
C THR A 65 -4.18 -19.88 -19.29
N ASP A 66 -5.31 -20.32 -18.73
CA ASP A 66 -5.84 -21.70 -18.90
C ASP A 66 -6.96 -21.80 -19.97
N HIS A 67 -7.18 -20.72 -20.72
CA HIS A 67 -8.13 -20.64 -21.85
C HIS A 67 -7.48 -20.19 -23.17
N GLY A 68 -6.16 -20.36 -23.30
CA GLY A 68 -5.40 -20.11 -24.53
C GLY A 68 -5.18 -21.37 -25.35
#